data_AF-A0A1T4K253-F1
#
_entry.id   AF-A0A1T4K253-F1
#
_cell.length_a   1.000
_cell.length_b   1.000
_cell.length_c   1.000
_cell.angle_alpha   90.00
_cell.angle_beta   90.00
_cell.angle_gamma   90.00
#
_symmetry.space_group_name_H-M   'P 1'
#
loop_
_entity.id
_entity.type
_entity.pdbx_description
1 polymer ?
#
loop_
_entity_poly.entity_id
_entity_poly.type
_entity_poly.pdbx_seq_one_letter_code
_entity_poly.pdbx_strand_id
1 'polypeptide(L)' 'MQAQRIVTQTDSTGHLTGLPLLPPGKSVEVIMLLLDTPLPAKKNKVPAHLRGKLREIGDVMSSAPAQDWNIA' A
#
# COMPACT_ATOMS: atom_id res chain seq x y z
N MET A 1 7.83 15.74 -0.70
CA MET A 1 8.08 15.12 0.61
C MET A 1 8.96 13.90 0.39
N GLN A 2 10.10 13.79 1.08
CA GLN A 2 10.90 12.55 1.10
C GLN A 2 10.41 11.72 2.31
N ALA A 3 9.78 10.58 2.06
CA ALA A 3 9.32 9.68 3.10
C ALA A 3 10.28 8.50 3.21
N GLN A 4 10.83 8.26 4.40
CA GLN A 4 11.53 7.02 4.69
C GLN A 4 10.52 5.95 5.10
N ARG A 5 10.60 4.77 4.47
CA ARG A 5 9.83 3.59 4.89
C ARG A 5 10.61 2.87 5.98
N ILE A 6 10.04 2.80 7.18
CA ILE A 6 10.54 1.99 8.28
C ILE A 6 9.49 0.91 8.57
N VAL A 7 9.91 -0.34 8.65
CA VAL A 7 9.05 -1.47 9.02
C VAL A 7 9.36 -1.82 10.46
N THR A 8 8.37 -1.73 11.33
CA THR A 8 8.46 -2.10 12.74
C THR A 8 7.38 -3.12 13.10
N GLN A 9 7.45 -3.67 14.32
CA GLN A 9 6.52 -4.68 14.81
C GLN A 9 5.80 -4.18 16.05
N THR A 10 4.59 -4.69 16.28
CA THR A 10 3.86 -4.48 17.53
C THR A 10 4.15 -5.61 18.52
N ASP A 11 4.24 -5.28 19.81
CA ASP A 11 4.28 -6.28 20.86
C ASP A 11 2.90 -6.94 21.11
N SER A 12 2.82 -7.83 22.10
CA SER A 12 1.57 -8.53 22.48
C SER A 12 0.46 -7.60 23.00
N THR A 13 0.79 -6.35 23.34
CA THR A 13 -0.17 -5.33 23.80
C THR A 13 -0.53 -4.33 22.70
N GLY A 14 0.06 -4.45 21.51
CA GLY A 14 -0.18 -3.58 20.37
C GLY A 14 0.72 -2.34 20.30
N HIS A 15 1.76 -2.23 21.14
CA HIS A 15 2.67 -1.09 21.09
C HIS A 15 3.77 -1.30 20.04
N LEU A 16 4.11 -0.24 19.30
CA LEU A 16 5.22 -0.28 18.36
C LEU A 16 6.55 -0.46 19.09
N THR A 17 7.34 -1.42 18.64
CA THR A 17 8.68 -1.73 19.16
C THR A 17 9.75 -1.29 18.18
N GLY A 18 10.95 -0.98 18.68
CA GLY A 18 12.11 -0.65 17.83
C GLY A 18 11.97 0.66 17.04
N LEU A 19 11.28 1.66 17.60
CA LEU A 19 11.16 2.98 16.95
C LEU A 19 12.55 3.65 16.83
N PRO A 20 12.86 4.28 15.69
CA PRO A 20 14.13 4.99 15.52
C PRO A 20 14.16 6.27 16.36
N LEU A 21 15.37 6.70 16.70
CA LEU A 21 15.59 7.99 17.34
C LEU A 21 15.33 9.12 16.33
N LEU A 22 14.46 10.06 16.70
CA LEU A 22 14.14 11.23 15.87
C LEU A 22 14.90 12.47 16.38
N PRO A 23 15.09 13.50 15.52
CA PRO A 23 15.72 14.74 15.92
C PRO A 23 14.98 15.43 17.09
N PRO A 24 15.69 16.00 18.07
CA PRO A 24 15.07 16.63 19.23
C PRO A 24 14.29 17.90 18.83
N GLY A 25 13.14 18.12 19.48
CA GLY A 25 12.35 19.35 19.35
C GLY A 25 11.69 19.57 17.98
N LYS A 26 11.43 18.49 17.23
CA LYS A 26 10.78 18.57 15.91
C LYS A 26 9.40 17.89 15.94
N SER A 27 8.45 18.50 15.24
CA SER A 27 7.17 17.86 14.92
C SER A 27 7.35 16.92 13.73
N VAL A 28 6.77 15.73 13.82
CA VAL A 28 6.81 14.73 12.76
C VAL A 28 5.40 14.27 12.42
N GLU A 29 5.14 14.05 11.14
CA GLU A 29 3.92 13.41 10.64
C GLU A 29 4.23 11.95 10.35
N VAL A 30 3.34 11.04 10.79
CA VAL A 30 3.54 9.59 10.68
C VAL A 30 2.38 8.97 9.91
N ILE A 31 2.70 8.19 8.88
CA ILE A 31 1.74 7.38 8.13
C ILE A 31 2.01 5.91 8.48
N MET A 32 1.01 5.23 9.04
CA MET A 32 1.12 3.82 9.48
C MET A 32 0.36 2.89 8.54
N LEU A 33 0.96 1.74 8.21
CA LEU A 33 0.35 0.67 7.44
C LEU A 33 0.45 -0.64 8.22
N LEU A 34 -0.69 -1.24 8.56
CA LEU A 34 -0.73 -2.59 9.15
C LEU A 34 -0.53 -3.62 8.03
N LEU A 35 0.55 -4.39 8.12
CA LEU A 35 0.94 -5.34 7.07
C LEU A 35 0.17 -6.66 7.15
N ASP A 36 -0.24 -7.08 8.34
CA ASP A 36 -0.89 -8.38 8.57
C ASP A 36 -2.42 -8.32 8.44
N THR A 37 -2.98 -7.11 8.25
CA THR A 37 -4.41 -6.97 8.01
C THR A 37 -4.63 -7.13 6.50
N PRO A 38 -5.39 -8.16 6.05
CA PRO A 38 -5.76 -8.23 4.65
C PRO A 38 -6.50 -6.95 4.31
N LEU A 39 -5.88 -6.11 3.47
CA LEU A 39 -6.53 -4.91 3.00
C LEU A 39 -7.85 -5.35 2.35
N PRO A 40 -8.99 -4.75 2.74
CA PRO A 40 -10.23 -5.04 2.02
C PRO A 40 -9.94 -4.74 0.56
N ALA A 41 -10.08 -5.75 -0.29
CA ALA A 41 -9.87 -5.61 -1.72
C ALA A 41 -10.75 -4.44 -2.16
N LYS A 42 -10.14 -3.29 -2.36
CA LYS A 42 -10.84 -2.08 -2.77
C LYS A 42 -11.22 -2.37 -4.21
N LYS A 43 -12.39 -2.99 -4.41
CA LYS A 43 -12.93 -3.18 -5.75
C LYS A 43 -13.09 -1.78 -6.31
N ASN A 44 -12.21 -1.42 -7.23
CA ASN A 44 -12.34 -0.19 -7.98
C ASN A 44 -13.74 -0.22 -8.60
N LYS A 45 -14.61 0.68 -8.15
CA LYS A 45 -15.95 0.76 -8.71
C LYS A 45 -15.79 1.16 -10.17
N VAL A 46 -16.21 0.28 -11.07
CA VAL A 46 -16.24 0.57 -12.50
C VAL A 46 -17.03 1.88 -12.70
N PRO A 47 -16.44 2.90 -13.34
CA PRO A 47 -17.13 4.14 -13.67
C PRO A 47 -18.47 3.87 -14.34
N ALA A 48 -19.50 4.64 -14.02
CA ALA A 48 -20.88 4.33 -14.41
C ALA A 48 -21.06 4.10 -15.92
N HIS A 49 -20.36 4.87 -16.75
CA HIS A 49 -20.41 4.79 -18.21
C HIS A 49 -19.73 3.53 -18.81
N LEU A 50 -18.95 2.80 -18.01
CA LEU A 50 -18.22 1.58 -18.41
C LEU A 50 -18.87 0.29 -17.89
N ARG A 51 -19.87 0.39 -16.99
CA ARG A 51 -20.57 -0.79 -16.47
C ARG A 51 -21.27 -1.54 -17.59
N GLY A 52 -21.06 -2.86 -17.66
CA GLY A 52 -21.63 -3.74 -18.68
C GLY A 52 -20.99 -3.62 -20.07
N LYS A 53 -20.08 -2.67 -20.28
CA LYS A 53 -19.32 -2.51 -21.54
C LYS A 53 -17.94 -3.15 -21.50
N LEU A 54 -17.41 -3.39 -20.30
CA LEU A 54 -16.11 -4.00 -20.08
C LEU A 54 -16.25 -5.31 -19.31
N ARG A 55 -15.43 -6.29 -19.69
CA ARG A 55 -15.23 -7.54 -18.95
C ARG A 55 -13.91 -7.44 -18.20
N GLU A 56 -13.94 -7.54 -16.88
CA GLU A 56 -12.73 -7.68 -16.08
C GLU A 56 -12.16 -9.08 -16.32
N ILE A 57 -10.93 -9.15 -16.84
CA ILE A 57 -10.27 -10.41 -17.24
C ILE A 57 -9.28 -10.93 -16.19
N GLY A 58 -9.12 -10.24 -15.05
CA GLY A 58 -8.25 -10.65 -13.95
C GLY A 58 -7.37 -9.52 -13.44
N ASP A 59 -6.43 -9.86 -12.55
CA ASP A 59 -5.46 -8.91 -11.99
C ASP A 59 -4.49 -8.44 -13.08
N VAL A 60 -4.34 -7.12 -13.22
CA VAL A 60 -3.46 -6.47 -14.21
C VAL A 60 -2.01 -6.92 -14.01
N MET A 61 -1.56 -7.06 -12.76
CA MET A 61 -0.20 -7.51 -12.46
C MET A 61 0.05 -8.97 -12.90
N SER A 62 -1.02 -9.76 -13.00
CA SER A 62 -0.99 -11.15 -13.48
C SER A 62 -1.27 -11.30 -14.98
N SER A 63 -1.73 -10.23 -15.63
CA SER A 63 -2.30 -10.28 -16.99
C SER A 63 -1.26 -10.26 -18.11
N ALA A 64 -0.07 -9.75 -17.86
CA ALA A 64 1.04 -9.73 -18.81
C ALA A 64 2.38 -9.77 -18.06
N PRO A 65 3.37 -10.58 -18.51
CA PRO A 65 4.74 -10.57 -17.99
C PRO A 65 5.33 -9.16 -17.94
N ALA A 66 6.11 -8.85 -16.90
CA ALA A 66 6.73 -7.54 -16.73
C ALA A 66 7.65 -7.14 -17.91
N GLN A 67 8.19 -8.13 -18.64
CA GLN A 67 9.01 -7.91 -19.84
C GLN A 67 8.21 -7.30 -21.00
N ASP A 68 6.89 -7.54 -21.05
CA ASP A 68 6.01 -6.97 -22.08
C ASP A 68 5.65 -5.52 -21.77
N TRP A 69 5.99 -5.05 -20.56
CA TRP A 69 5.76 -3.69 -20.13
C TRP A 69 6.99 -2.93 -20.56
N ASN A 70 6.93 -2.27 -21.71
CA ASN A 70 7.99 -1.48 -22.31
C ASN A 70 8.33 -0.22 -21.47
N ILE A 71 8.72 -0.43 -20.22
CA ILE A 71 9.11 0.56 -19.24
C ILE A 71 10.64 0.49 -19.20
N ALA A 72 11.25 1.35 -20.00
CA ALA A 72 12.69 1.61 -19.98
C ALA A 72 13.08 2.49 -18.78
#